data_AF-A0A1A0MAB7-F1
#
_entry.id   AF-A0A1A0MAB7-F1
#
_cell.length_a   1.000
_cell.length_b   1.000
_cell.length_c   1.000
_cell.angle_alpha   90.00
_cell.angle_beta   90.00
_cell.angle_gamma   90.00
#
_symmetry.space_group_name_H-M   'P 1'
#
loop_
_entity.id
_entity.type
_entity.pdbx_description
1 polymer ?
#
loop_
_entity_poly.entity_id
_entity_poly.type
_entity_poly.pdbx_seq_one_letter_code
_entity_poly.pdbx_strand_id
1 'polypeptide(L)'
;MYCIVDLASVTNGRERDIFEVLLQHQPDVRTGTVILLAHDPSVFAEFRAEAITVSDDKTTTEQDRFAIETVDKAIEAAPVDEPILVCSFRLVLQYHLAQKPAGNRQVEFLDFRHLLRLTTSPGTKQLDQWPQSFMPLDEAIRLMKTALTVRGPLMQTQLRPALARQNPAWNKVKGRNAPQDDPKIISLLVREAAAQGAITISGDENNPLLALSGTTAPPRRTGAIQRAAAPTTPTVTAPDIDLLDGSRDSDRYMRALRAAKLGPFSEVRTAVFEQIDKILKERVGEVSIRDLISDAVDDVRSSIEKARAEGRQYLVRSLTRNLPWGALKAFLVILMTRQPIVVTDDGEIVRADWTNLSKKVARLLPDWQIILDSELIVFLIAKGFEINSYSDEELAGALYDSRRSVAKVEQVIAYLLKEGICELSPEYSLRLVRTSGQHSA
;
A
#
# COMPACT_ATOMS: atom_id res chain seq x y z
N MET A 1 -10.34 -21.15 33.68
CA MET A 1 -10.29 -20.17 32.57
C MET A 1 -10.98 -20.80 31.39
N TYR A 2 -11.95 -20.09 30.84
CA TYR A 2 -12.71 -20.54 29.68
C TYR A 2 -12.22 -19.79 28.44
N CYS A 3 -11.71 -20.49 27.43
CA CYS A 3 -11.07 -19.88 26.27
C CYS A 3 -11.79 -20.29 24.99
N ILE A 4 -12.14 -19.31 24.15
CA ILE A 4 -12.72 -19.54 22.83
C ILE A 4 -11.69 -19.07 21.80
N VAL A 5 -11.22 -19.97 20.96
CA VAL A 5 -10.13 -19.75 20.00
C VAL A 5 -10.69 -19.91 18.59
N ASP A 6 -10.74 -18.82 17.85
CA ASP A 6 -11.20 -18.80 16.46
C ASP A 6 -10.04 -18.73 15.48
N LEU A 7 -9.70 -19.88 14.91
CA LEU A 7 -8.70 -20.04 13.85
C LEU A 7 -9.36 -20.21 12.47
N ALA A 8 -10.68 -20.04 12.35
CA ALA A 8 -11.39 -20.26 11.09
C ALA A 8 -11.10 -19.20 10.01
N SER A 9 -10.37 -18.13 10.34
CA SER A 9 -9.85 -17.18 9.34
C SER A 9 -8.38 -17.43 8.99
N VAL A 10 -7.74 -18.38 9.66
CA VAL A 10 -6.36 -18.77 9.38
C VAL A 10 -6.38 -19.73 8.20
N THR A 11 -5.45 -19.51 7.27
CA THR A 11 -5.33 -20.31 6.05
C THR A 11 -3.88 -20.75 5.86
N ASN A 12 -3.68 -21.72 4.98
CA ASN A 12 -2.37 -22.28 4.59
C ASN A 12 -1.69 -23.14 5.67
N GLY A 13 -2.44 -23.82 6.54
CA GLY A 13 -1.84 -24.78 7.48
C GLY A 13 -1.12 -24.13 8.66
N ARG A 14 -1.39 -22.84 8.92
CA ARG A 14 -0.72 -22.05 9.99
C ARG A 14 -1.49 -22.04 11.30
N GLU A 15 -2.60 -22.76 11.38
CA GLU A 15 -3.49 -22.80 12.53
C GLU A 15 -2.72 -23.27 13.77
N ARG A 16 -1.93 -24.35 13.61
CA ARG A 16 -1.08 -24.90 14.68
C ARG A 16 -0.05 -23.90 15.19
N ASP A 17 0.65 -23.21 14.30
CA ASP A 17 1.67 -22.22 14.68
C ASP A 17 1.06 -21.08 15.50
N ILE A 18 -0.09 -20.58 15.07
CA ILE A 18 -0.79 -19.47 15.73
C ILE A 18 -1.33 -19.91 17.09
N PHE A 19 -1.82 -21.15 17.18
CA PHE A 19 -2.27 -21.72 18.44
C PHE A 19 -1.11 -21.91 19.43
N GLU A 20 0.04 -22.41 18.99
CA GLU A 20 1.22 -22.52 19.86
C GLU A 20 1.72 -21.15 20.34
N VAL A 21 1.68 -20.12 19.47
CA VAL A 21 1.94 -18.73 19.86
C VAL A 21 1.01 -18.26 20.97
N LEU A 22 -0.29 -18.58 20.87
CA LEU A 22 -1.26 -18.31 21.93
C LEU A 22 -0.88 -19.03 23.22
N LEU A 23 -0.58 -20.32 23.17
CA LEU A 23 -0.20 -21.10 24.34
C LEU A 23 1.09 -20.59 25.02
N GLN A 24 1.99 -19.97 24.27
CA GLN A 24 3.19 -19.33 24.83
C GLN A 24 2.87 -18.05 25.61
N HIS A 25 1.91 -17.27 25.15
CA HIS A 25 1.56 -15.97 25.75
C HIS A 25 0.44 -16.08 26.80
N GLN A 26 -0.38 -17.13 26.69
CA GLN A 26 -1.50 -17.42 27.55
C GLN A 26 -1.38 -18.89 28.02
N PRO A 27 -0.40 -19.20 28.89
CA PRO A 27 -0.12 -20.58 29.32
C PRO A 27 -1.33 -21.23 30.01
N ASP A 28 -2.19 -20.44 30.65
CA ASP A 28 -3.43 -20.89 31.29
C ASP A 28 -4.42 -21.56 30.31
N VAL A 29 -4.28 -21.29 29.01
CA VAL A 29 -5.07 -21.96 27.95
C VAL A 29 -4.77 -23.46 27.93
N ARG A 30 -3.56 -23.91 28.29
CA ARG A 30 -3.20 -25.34 28.32
C ARG A 30 -3.97 -26.13 29.39
N THR A 31 -4.38 -25.46 30.46
CA THR A 31 -5.05 -26.07 31.62
C THR A 31 -6.54 -25.73 31.70
N GLY A 32 -7.01 -24.77 30.90
CA GLY A 32 -8.40 -24.34 30.85
C GLY A 32 -9.30 -25.17 29.94
N THR A 33 -10.58 -24.83 29.92
CA THR A 33 -11.54 -25.35 28.93
C THR A 33 -11.40 -24.54 27.64
N VAL A 34 -11.08 -25.20 26.53
CA VAL A 34 -10.87 -24.55 25.23
C VAL A 34 -11.96 -24.97 24.25
N ILE A 35 -12.65 -24.01 23.66
CA ILE A 35 -13.49 -24.21 22.46
C ILE A 35 -12.70 -23.71 21.25
N LEU A 36 -12.49 -24.58 20.27
CA LEU A 36 -11.68 -24.28 19.10
C LEU A 36 -12.53 -24.26 17.83
N LEU A 37 -12.60 -23.12 17.15
CA LEU A 37 -13.22 -23.01 15.83
C LEU A 37 -12.11 -23.09 14.78
N ALA A 38 -12.14 -24.14 13.95
CA ALA A 38 -11.14 -24.35 12.89
C ALA A 38 -11.75 -25.10 11.70
N HIS A 39 -11.14 -24.97 10.52
CA HIS A 39 -11.53 -25.74 9.32
C HIS A 39 -11.13 -27.21 9.42
N ASP A 40 -9.93 -27.47 9.92
CA ASP A 40 -9.44 -28.82 10.22
C ASP A 40 -9.03 -28.92 11.70
N PRO A 41 -9.94 -29.31 12.59
CA PRO A 41 -9.61 -29.46 14.01
C PRO A 41 -8.73 -30.68 14.31
N SER A 42 -8.53 -31.61 13.36
CA SER A 42 -7.73 -32.81 13.61
C SER A 42 -6.26 -32.50 13.90
N VAL A 43 -5.78 -31.34 13.43
CA VAL A 43 -4.43 -30.80 13.70
C VAL A 43 -4.19 -30.52 15.19
N PHE A 44 -5.25 -30.51 16.00
CA PHE A 44 -5.23 -30.18 17.42
C PHE A 44 -5.65 -31.36 18.32
N ALA A 45 -5.66 -32.58 17.81
CA ALA A 45 -6.12 -33.76 18.55
C ALA A 45 -5.35 -34.01 19.86
N GLU A 46 -4.10 -33.54 19.97
CA GLU A 46 -3.31 -33.62 21.21
C GLU A 46 -3.75 -32.63 22.32
N PHE A 47 -4.59 -31.63 22.00
CA PHE A 47 -5.06 -30.64 22.96
C PHE A 47 -6.44 -31.03 23.50
N ARG A 48 -6.67 -30.77 24.80
CA ARG A 48 -8.00 -30.91 25.42
C ARG A 48 -8.89 -29.74 25.02
N ALA A 49 -9.33 -29.72 23.76
CA ALA A 49 -10.22 -28.70 23.21
C ALA A 49 -11.50 -29.35 22.66
N GLU A 50 -12.64 -28.71 22.91
CA GLU A 50 -13.87 -28.98 22.20
C GLU A 50 -13.78 -28.30 20.82
N ALA A 51 -13.67 -29.11 19.79
CA ALA A 51 -13.48 -28.62 18.43
C ALA A 51 -14.81 -28.44 17.68
N ILE A 52 -14.97 -27.29 17.05
CA ILE A 52 -16.10 -26.94 16.20
C ILE A 52 -15.57 -26.72 14.79
N THR A 53 -15.93 -27.63 13.88
CA THR A 53 -15.54 -27.54 12.47
C THR A 53 -16.28 -26.41 11.77
N VAL A 54 -15.54 -25.49 11.16
CA VAL A 54 -16.08 -24.44 10.30
C VAL A 54 -16.03 -24.91 8.86
N SER A 55 -17.15 -24.80 8.15
CA SER A 55 -17.24 -25.25 6.76
C SER A 55 -16.59 -24.25 5.79
N ASP A 56 -15.85 -24.78 4.82
CA ASP A 56 -15.17 -24.02 3.75
C ASP A 56 -16.14 -23.46 2.70
N ASP A 57 -17.35 -24.01 2.61
CA ASP A 57 -18.37 -23.63 1.63
C ASP A 57 -19.12 -22.32 1.98
N LYS A 58 -18.91 -21.80 3.20
CA LYS A 58 -19.58 -20.60 3.69
C LYS A 58 -18.89 -19.33 3.21
N THR A 59 -19.67 -18.33 2.83
CA THR A 59 -19.18 -16.97 2.57
C THR A 59 -18.59 -16.36 3.86
N THR A 60 -17.73 -15.34 3.73
CA THR A 60 -17.15 -14.64 4.90
C THR A 60 -18.21 -14.14 5.88
N THR A 61 -19.34 -13.60 5.38
CA THR A 61 -20.44 -13.12 6.22
C THR A 61 -21.15 -14.25 6.96
N GLU A 62 -21.29 -15.43 6.34
CA GLU A 62 -21.88 -16.61 7.00
C GLU A 62 -20.93 -17.19 8.03
N GLN A 63 -19.63 -17.18 7.77
CA GLN A 63 -18.61 -17.56 8.75
C GLN A 63 -18.57 -16.58 9.93
N ASP A 64 -18.67 -15.27 9.68
CA ASP A 64 -18.74 -14.25 10.74
C ASP A 64 -19.97 -14.47 11.63
N ARG A 65 -21.14 -14.68 11.01
CA ARG A 65 -22.38 -14.98 11.73
C ARG A 65 -22.25 -16.27 12.54
N PHE A 66 -21.71 -17.32 11.93
CA PHE A 66 -21.48 -18.60 12.60
C PHE A 66 -20.53 -18.47 13.78
N ALA A 67 -19.44 -17.71 13.64
CA ALA A 67 -18.50 -17.44 14.72
C ALA A 67 -19.17 -16.68 15.87
N ILE A 68 -19.97 -15.65 15.56
CA ILE A 68 -20.74 -14.90 16.56
C ILE A 68 -21.70 -15.82 17.33
N GLU A 69 -22.51 -16.60 16.62
CA GLU A 69 -23.48 -17.52 17.24
C GLU A 69 -22.79 -18.59 18.10
N THR A 70 -21.63 -19.07 17.65
CA THR A 70 -20.84 -20.07 18.38
C THR A 70 -20.23 -19.46 19.65
N VAL A 71 -19.64 -18.27 19.54
CA VAL A 71 -19.08 -17.53 20.68
C VAL A 71 -20.17 -17.21 21.69
N ASP A 72 -21.36 -16.82 21.25
CA ASP A 72 -22.47 -16.52 22.14
C ASP A 72 -22.95 -17.74 22.92
N LYS A 73 -23.14 -18.88 22.23
CA LYS A 73 -23.50 -20.15 22.88
C LYS A 73 -22.43 -20.60 23.87
N ALA A 74 -21.16 -20.47 23.50
CA ALA A 74 -20.02 -20.82 24.34
C ALA A 74 -19.97 -19.92 25.59
N ILE A 75 -20.18 -18.61 25.42
CA ILE A 75 -20.25 -17.66 26.55
C ILE A 75 -21.41 -18.01 27.47
N GLU A 76 -22.58 -18.35 26.94
CA GLU A 76 -23.75 -18.73 27.74
C GLU A 76 -23.50 -20.01 28.54
N ALA A 77 -22.88 -21.03 27.93
CA ALA A 77 -22.54 -22.31 28.53
C ALA A 77 -21.37 -22.26 29.53
N ALA A 78 -20.55 -21.20 29.50
CA ALA A 78 -19.42 -21.05 30.39
C ALA A 78 -19.86 -20.90 31.88
N PRO A 79 -19.06 -21.40 32.84
CA PRO A 79 -19.31 -21.21 34.27
C PRO A 79 -19.46 -19.72 34.64
N VAL A 80 -20.41 -19.40 35.53
CA VAL A 80 -20.79 -18.01 35.84
C VAL A 80 -19.64 -17.16 36.38
N ASP A 81 -18.73 -17.78 37.15
CA ASP A 81 -17.66 -17.09 37.87
C ASP A 81 -16.29 -17.18 37.18
N GLU A 82 -16.22 -17.75 35.96
CA GLU A 82 -14.96 -17.87 35.24
C GLU A 82 -14.77 -16.74 34.22
N PRO A 83 -13.57 -16.12 34.17
CA PRO A 83 -13.24 -15.19 33.11
C PRO A 83 -13.19 -15.92 31.76
N ILE A 84 -13.76 -15.27 30.74
CA ILE A 84 -13.83 -15.80 29.38
C ILE A 84 -12.86 -15.01 28.50
N LEU A 85 -11.93 -15.72 27.86
CA LEU A 85 -11.01 -15.15 26.88
C LEU A 85 -11.45 -15.57 25.47
N VAL A 86 -11.68 -14.60 24.59
CA VAL A 86 -11.98 -14.85 23.17
C VAL A 86 -10.80 -14.40 22.31
N CYS A 87 -10.17 -15.35 21.61
CA CYS A 87 -9.03 -15.13 20.74
C CYS A 87 -9.45 -15.24 19.26
N SER A 88 -9.33 -14.17 18.46
CA SER A 88 -9.69 -14.20 17.03
C SER A 88 -8.97 -13.13 16.21
N PHE A 89 -8.91 -13.31 14.89
CA PHE A 89 -8.58 -12.24 13.92
C PHE A 89 -9.81 -11.43 13.49
N ARG A 90 -11.01 -11.94 13.75
CA ARG A 90 -12.27 -11.35 13.29
C ARG A 90 -12.67 -10.19 14.20
N LEU A 91 -12.41 -8.96 13.74
CA LEU A 91 -12.80 -7.74 14.45
C LEU A 91 -14.31 -7.61 14.70
N VAL A 92 -15.13 -8.29 13.91
CA VAL A 92 -16.59 -8.32 14.14
C VAL A 92 -16.94 -8.96 15.49
N LEU A 93 -16.16 -9.94 15.96
CA LEU A 93 -16.33 -10.53 17.29
C LEU A 93 -15.97 -9.52 18.39
N GLN A 94 -14.87 -8.79 18.24
CA GLN A 94 -14.49 -7.74 19.18
C GLN A 94 -15.61 -6.70 19.33
N TYR A 95 -16.14 -6.23 18.20
CA TYR A 95 -17.22 -5.25 18.18
C TYR A 95 -18.50 -5.81 18.81
N HIS A 96 -18.88 -7.04 18.47
CA HIS A 96 -20.04 -7.73 19.03
C HIS A 96 -19.94 -7.87 20.56
N LEU A 97 -18.78 -8.31 21.07
CA LEU A 97 -18.55 -8.46 22.50
C LEU A 97 -18.55 -7.12 23.24
N ALA A 98 -18.04 -6.05 22.63
CA ALA A 98 -18.06 -4.70 23.21
C ALA A 98 -19.48 -4.10 23.30
N GLN A 99 -20.42 -4.55 22.46
CA GLN A 99 -21.80 -4.11 22.47
C GLN A 99 -22.70 -4.87 23.45
N LYS A 100 -22.28 -6.06 23.88
CA LYS A 100 -23.05 -6.80 24.87
C LYS A 100 -23.00 -6.06 26.20
N PRO A 101 -24.15 -5.80 26.85
CA PRO A 101 -24.13 -5.29 28.21
C PRO A 101 -23.31 -6.28 29.04
N ALA A 102 -22.30 -5.77 29.72
CA ALA A 102 -21.53 -6.54 30.67
C ALA A 102 -22.51 -7.00 31.76
N GLY A 103 -23.12 -8.17 31.59
CA GLY A 103 -23.59 -8.94 32.74
C GLY A 103 -22.42 -9.14 33.70
N ASN A 104 -22.64 -9.70 34.88
CA ASN A 104 -21.58 -9.91 35.87
C ASN A 104 -20.39 -10.79 35.39
N ARG A 105 -20.33 -11.20 34.12
CA ARG A 105 -19.24 -11.96 33.51
C ARG A 105 -18.21 -11.05 32.84
N GLN A 106 -16.95 -11.29 33.16
CA GLN A 106 -15.81 -10.64 32.51
C GLN A 106 -15.46 -11.40 31.22
N VAL A 107 -15.68 -10.76 30.06
CA VAL A 107 -15.27 -11.29 28.75
C VAL A 107 -14.17 -10.40 28.19
N GLU A 108 -13.01 -10.99 27.92
CA GLU A 108 -11.87 -10.34 27.30
C GLU A 108 -11.72 -10.77 25.84
N PHE A 109 -11.35 -9.84 24.96
CA PHE A 109 -11.04 -10.14 23.58
C PHE A 109 -9.55 -9.93 23.30
N LEU A 110 -8.88 -10.97 22.79
CA LEU A 110 -7.48 -10.96 22.40
C LEU A 110 -7.35 -11.09 20.88
N ASP A 111 -6.90 -10.00 20.25
CA ASP A 111 -6.61 -9.99 18.82
C ASP A 111 -5.31 -10.75 18.52
N PHE A 112 -5.39 -11.80 17.69
CA PHE A 112 -4.21 -12.57 17.29
C PHE A 112 -3.13 -11.70 16.62
N ARG A 113 -3.48 -10.57 16.00
CA ARG A 113 -2.49 -9.64 15.42
C ARG A 113 -1.59 -9.04 16.49
N HIS A 114 -2.09 -8.83 17.70
CA HIS A 114 -1.27 -8.37 18.82
C HIS A 114 -0.30 -9.47 19.26
N LEU A 115 -0.79 -10.70 19.42
CA LEU A 115 0.05 -11.85 19.73
C LEU A 115 1.13 -12.09 18.67
N LEU A 116 0.78 -12.00 17.38
CA LEU A 116 1.73 -12.16 16.29
C LEU A 116 2.77 -11.04 16.23
N ARG A 117 2.46 -9.82 16.65
CA ARG A 117 3.47 -8.75 16.81
C ARG A 117 4.46 -9.07 17.92
N LEU A 118 3.98 -9.69 19.00
CA LEU A 118 4.83 -10.16 20.09
C LEU A 118 5.68 -11.38 19.66
N THR A 119 5.12 -12.27 18.81
CA THR A 119 5.83 -13.45 18.29
C THR A 119 6.59 -13.26 16.99
N THR A 120 6.56 -12.07 16.38
CA THR A 120 7.62 -11.67 15.45
C THR A 120 8.95 -11.34 16.16
N SER A 121 9.08 -11.61 17.46
CA SER A 121 10.30 -11.43 18.26
C SER A 121 10.69 -12.56 19.26
N PRO A 122 10.45 -13.86 19.01
CA PRO A 122 11.18 -14.94 19.67
C PRO A 122 11.71 -15.91 18.61
N GLY A 123 12.88 -15.61 18.05
CA GLY A 123 13.56 -16.51 17.11
C GLY A 123 14.67 -15.85 16.28
N THR A 124 14.49 -14.58 15.90
CA THR A 124 15.64 -13.75 15.56
C THR A 124 16.33 -13.43 16.88
N LYS A 125 17.46 -14.10 17.16
CA LYS A 125 18.46 -13.51 18.07
C LYS A 125 18.58 -12.06 17.65
N GLN A 126 18.11 -11.12 18.47
CA GLN A 126 18.28 -9.72 18.14
C GLN A 126 19.76 -9.55 17.85
N LEU A 127 20.05 -9.11 16.64
CA LEU A 127 21.39 -8.86 16.16
C LEU A 127 21.90 -7.62 16.89
N ASP A 128 22.25 -7.82 18.17
CA ASP A 128 22.84 -6.81 19.03
C ASP A 128 24.34 -6.64 18.73
N GLN A 129 24.95 -7.69 18.19
CA GLN A 129 26.35 -7.76 17.78
C GLN A 129 26.46 -8.21 16.33
N TRP A 130 27.48 -7.73 15.63
CA TRP A 130 27.71 -8.05 14.23
C TRP A 130 27.94 -9.58 14.03
N PRO A 131 27.21 -10.24 13.12
CA PRO A 131 27.29 -11.69 12.95
C PRO A 131 28.53 -12.04 12.14
N GLN A 132 29.63 -12.37 12.82
CA GLN A 132 30.90 -12.75 12.17
C GLN A 132 30.75 -13.97 11.24
N SER A 133 29.74 -14.81 11.46
CA SER A 133 29.42 -15.95 10.59
C SER A 133 28.84 -15.57 9.22
N PHE A 134 28.30 -14.36 9.06
CA PHE A 134 27.84 -13.85 7.77
C PHE A 134 29.00 -13.28 6.97
N MET A 135 29.73 -12.33 7.57
CA MET A 135 30.81 -11.58 6.95
C MET A 135 31.60 -10.87 8.05
N PRO A 136 32.93 -10.67 7.94
CA PRO A 136 33.68 -9.81 8.86
C PRO A 136 33.18 -8.36 8.85
N LEU A 137 33.08 -7.71 10.00
CA LEU A 137 32.57 -6.33 10.12
C LEU A 137 33.35 -5.34 9.23
N ASP A 138 34.67 -5.43 9.24
CA ASP A 138 35.55 -4.55 8.44
C ASP A 138 35.30 -4.70 6.94
N GLU A 139 34.99 -5.91 6.49
CA GLU A 139 34.63 -6.17 5.11
C GLU A 139 33.27 -5.55 4.75
N ALA A 140 32.27 -5.64 5.64
CA ALA A 140 30.97 -5.02 5.46
C ALA A 140 31.06 -3.48 5.42
N ILE A 141 31.85 -2.88 6.32
CA ILE A 141 32.10 -1.43 6.34
C ILE A 141 32.84 -1.00 5.08
N ARG A 142 33.82 -1.78 4.60
CA ARG A 142 34.52 -1.51 3.34
C ARG A 142 33.56 -1.51 2.15
N LEU A 143 32.65 -2.50 2.05
CA LEU A 143 31.63 -2.55 1.00
C LEU A 143 30.68 -1.36 1.06
N MET A 144 30.27 -0.94 2.28
CA MET A 144 29.47 0.26 2.46
C MET A 144 30.20 1.52 2.01
N LYS A 145 31.49 1.68 2.38
CA LYS A 145 32.29 2.81 1.94
C LYS A 145 32.36 2.86 0.41
N THR A 146 32.64 1.74 -0.24
CA THR A 146 32.64 1.65 -1.71
C THR A 146 31.27 2.00 -2.29
N ALA A 147 30.17 1.57 -1.65
CA ALA A 147 28.82 1.91 -2.08
C ALA A 147 28.59 3.43 -2.06
N LEU A 148 28.96 4.09 -0.96
CA LEU A 148 28.82 5.52 -0.77
C LEU A 148 29.77 6.33 -1.65
N THR A 149 30.98 5.83 -1.94
CA THR A 149 31.89 6.47 -2.90
C THR A 149 31.31 6.45 -4.32
N VAL A 150 30.73 5.33 -4.74
CA VAL A 150 30.21 5.17 -6.11
C VAL A 150 28.88 5.88 -6.30
N ARG A 151 28.02 5.90 -5.27
CA ARG A 151 26.64 6.40 -5.37
C ARG A 151 26.44 7.78 -4.74
N GLY A 152 27.41 8.28 -3.98
CA GLY A 152 27.23 9.43 -3.11
C GLY A 152 26.48 9.06 -1.82
N PRO A 153 25.99 10.07 -1.08
CA PRO A 153 25.17 9.86 0.10
C PRO A 153 23.93 9.00 -0.20
N LEU A 154 23.60 8.07 0.70
CA LEU A 154 22.49 7.13 0.54
C LEU A 154 21.58 7.14 1.77
N MET A 155 20.28 6.98 1.57
CA MET A 155 19.37 6.69 2.67
C MET A 155 19.61 5.27 3.21
N GLN A 156 19.41 5.05 4.51
CA GLN A 156 19.60 3.73 5.14
C GLN A 156 18.80 2.61 4.45
N THR A 157 17.57 2.88 4.00
CA THR A 157 16.75 1.91 3.26
C THR A 157 17.34 1.50 1.91
N GLN A 158 18.18 2.35 1.30
CA GLN A 158 18.84 2.11 0.02
C GLN A 158 20.18 1.37 0.16
N LEU A 159 20.70 1.25 1.39
CA LEU A 159 22.02 0.67 1.63
C LEU A 159 22.06 -0.82 1.24
N ARG A 160 21.04 -1.61 1.59
CA ARG A 160 21.03 -3.05 1.27
C ARG A 160 21.09 -3.34 -0.24
N PRO A 161 20.24 -2.73 -1.09
CA PRO A 161 20.38 -2.85 -2.54
C PRO A 161 21.76 -2.42 -3.08
N ALA A 162 22.34 -1.36 -2.53
CA ALA A 162 23.66 -0.87 -2.94
C ALA A 162 24.79 -1.85 -2.59
N LEU A 163 24.71 -2.50 -1.43
CA LEU A 163 25.62 -3.57 -1.01
C LEU A 163 25.45 -4.83 -1.87
N ALA A 164 24.20 -5.23 -2.16
CA ALA A 164 23.89 -6.41 -2.96
C ALA A 164 24.41 -6.34 -4.39
N ARG A 165 24.50 -5.15 -4.99
CA ARG A 165 25.11 -4.94 -6.30
C ARG A 165 26.62 -5.21 -6.32
N GLN A 166 27.30 -5.01 -5.19
CA GLN A 166 28.75 -5.24 -5.07
C GLN A 166 29.06 -6.65 -4.58
N ASN A 167 28.24 -7.16 -3.67
CA ASN A 167 28.37 -8.50 -3.14
C ASN A 167 26.98 -9.16 -3.03
N PRO A 168 26.68 -10.16 -3.90
CA PRO A 168 25.38 -10.83 -3.92
C PRO A 168 24.95 -11.50 -2.62
N ALA A 169 25.85 -11.71 -1.65
CA ALA A 169 25.52 -12.28 -0.34
C ALA A 169 24.54 -11.41 0.47
N TRP A 170 24.39 -10.13 0.12
CA TRP A 170 23.43 -9.20 0.73
C TRP A 170 21.99 -9.33 0.19
N ASN A 171 21.76 -10.15 -0.84
CA ASN A 171 20.42 -10.43 -1.34
C ASN A 171 19.63 -11.26 -0.31
N LYS A 172 18.35 -10.90 -0.10
CA LYS A 172 17.47 -11.66 0.78
C LYS A 172 17.18 -13.04 0.18
N VAL A 173 17.42 -14.11 0.95
CA VAL A 173 17.11 -15.48 0.52
C VAL A 173 15.99 -16.02 1.40
N LYS A 174 14.77 -16.06 0.85
CA LYS A 174 13.60 -16.56 1.58
C LYS A 174 13.84 -17.99 2.10
N GLY A 175 13.52 -18.23 3.36
CA GLY A 175 13.49 -19.58 3.96
C GLY A 175 14.81 -20.07 4.55
N ARG A 176 15.89 -19.27 4.52
CA ARG A 176 17.09 -19.53 5.31
C ARG A 176 17.06 -18.53 6.47
N ASN A 177 17.00 -19.00 7.71
CA ASN A 177 17.11 -18.13 8.89
C ASN A 177 18.54 -17.60 9.04
N ALA A 178 19.04 -16.90 8.02
CA ALA A 178 20.42 -16.45 7.92
C ALA A 178 20.55 -15.00 8.44
N PRO A 179 21.67 -14.62 9.06
CA PRO A 179 21.81 -13.31 9.71
C PRO A 179 21.55 -12.11 8.80
N GLN A 180 21.83 -12.23 7.50
CA GLN A 180 21.58 -11.18 6.51
C GLN A 180 20.10 -10.93 6.22
N ASP A 181 19.22 -11.90 6.51
CA ASP A 181 17.78 -11.75 6.30
C ASP A 181 17.10 -11.00 7.46
N ASP A 182 17.81 -10.81 8.58
CA ASP A 182 17.32 -10.06 9.72
C ASP A 182 17.02 -8.59 9.34
N PRO A 183 15.87 -8.05 9.78
CA PRO A 183 15.52 -6.65 9.52
C PRO A 183 16.55 -5.63 10.05
N LYS A 184 17.22 -5.93 11.17
CA LYS A 184 18.12 -5.00 11.89
C LYS A 184 19.57 -5.01 11.39
N ILE A 185 19.99 -5.96 10.56
CA ILE A 185 21.40 -6.09 10.13
C ILE A 185 21.96 -4.82 9.46
N ILE A 186 21.11 -4.06 8.76
CA ILE A 186 21.50 -2.80 8.12
C ILE A 186 21.69 -1.69 9.17
N SER A 187 20.73 -1.56 10.09
CA SER A 187 20.85 -0.62 11.21
C SER A 187 22.09 -0.90 12.05
N LEU A 188 22.40 -2.17 12.26
CA LEU A 188 23.60 -2.61 12.94
C LEU A 188 24.88 -2.19 12.21
N LEU A 189 24.97 -2.47 10.89
CA LEU A 189 26.12 -2.01 10.08
C LEU A 189 26.31 -0.49 10.16
N VAL A 190 25.22 0.27 10.04
CA VAL A 190 25.24 1.74 10.12
C VAL A 190 25.75 2.20 11.48
N ARG A 191 25.25 1.62 12.57
CA ARG A 191 25.69 1.92 13.94
C ARG A 191 27.18 1.65 14.13
N GLU A 192 27.65 0.47 13.75
CA GLU A 192 29.06 0.09 13.89
C GLU A 192 29.98 0.99 13.05
N ALA A 193 29.58 1.31 11.82
CA ALA A 193 30.36 2.18 10.96
C ALA A 193 30.41 3.63 11.44
N ALA A 194 29.31 4.15 11.97
CA ALA A 194 29.29 5.48 12.59
C ALA A 194 30.15 5.53 13.86
N ALA A 195 30.11 4.48 14.69
CA ALA A 195 30.97 4.36 15.87
C ALA A 195 32.47 4.35 15.51
N GLN A 196 32.83 3.77 14.35
CA GLN A 196 34.20 3.82 13.80
C GLN A 196 34.54 5.13 13.08
N GLY A 197 33.63 6.11 13.04
CA GLY A 197 33.82 7.36 12.30
C GLY A 197 33.93 7.18 10.79
N ALA A 198 33.48 6.04 10.24
CA ALA A 198 33.53 5.75 8.81
C ALA A 198 32.51 6.55 8.00
N ILE A 199 31.38 6.89 8.63
CA ILE A 199 30.26 7.62 8.03
C ILE A 199 29.71 8.67 9.00
N THR A 200 29.03 9.66 8.43
CA THR A 200 28.17 10.61 9.13
C THR A 200 26.71 10.29 8.87
N ILE A 201 25.88 10.40 9.90
CA ILE A 201 24.43 10.17 9.86
C ILE A 201 23.73 11.53 10.01
N SER A 202 22.77 11.83 9.14
CA SER A 202 21.98 13.08 9.19
C SER A 202 20.55 12.85 8.70
N GLY A 203 19.62 13.74 9.04
CA GLY A 203 18.22 13.65 8.59
C GLY A 203 17.31 12.87 9.54
N ASP A 204 16.30 12.20 8.98
CA ASP A 204 15.24 11.48 9.69
C ASP A 204 15.78 10.27 10.49
N GLU A 205 15.33 10.09 11.73
CA GLU A 205 15.76 8.97 12.60
C GLU A 205 15.35 7.59 12.08
N ASN A 206 14.23 7.49 11.34
CA ASN A 206 13.71 6.23 10.81
C ASN A 206 14.38 5.80 9.51
N ASN A 207 14.88 6.76 8.73
CA ASN A 207 15.58 6.50 7.47
C ASN A 207 16.66 7.56 7.22
N PRO A 208 17.77 7.53 7.98
CA PRO A 208 18.76 8.58 7.93
C PRO A 208 19.55 8.56 6.61
N LEU A 209 20.06 9.73 6.24
CA LEU A 209 21.03 9.92 5.17
C LEU A 209 22.43 9.60 5.69
N LEU A 210 23.10 8.69 5.00
CA LEU A 210 24.44 8.19 5.28
C LEU A 210 25.41 8.80 4.27
N ALA A 211 26.49 9.42 4.76
CA ALA A 211 27.56 9.96 3.93
C ALA A 211 28.93 9.56 4.48
N LEU A 212 29.98 9.59 3.65
CA LEU A 212 31.33 9.33 4.13
C LEU A 212 31.81 10.44 5.07
N SER A 213 32.46 10.08 6.17
CA SER A 213 33.09 11.07 7.04
C SER A 213 34.21 11.78 6.30
N GLY A 214 34.22 13.11 6.34
CA GLY A 214 35.22 13.95 5.67
C GLY A 214 34.82 14.47 4.29
N THR A 215 33.72 13.98 3.70
CA THR A 215 33.07 14.67 2.57
C THR A 215 32.13 15.74 3.14
N THR A 216 32.60 16.98 3.23
CA THR A 216 31.75 18.13 3.56
C THR A 216 30.66 18.27 2.50
N ALA A 217 29.41 18.01 2.88
CA ALA A 217 28.24 18.45 2.13
C ALA A 217 28.31 19.99 1.97
N PRO A 218 27.89 20.58 0.82
CA PRO A 218 27.90 22.02 0.66
C PRO A 218 26.96 22.68 1.68
N PRO A 219 27.33 23.84 2.26
CA PRO A 219 26.54 24.47 3.31
C PRO A 219 25.20 24.95 2.76
N ARG A 220 24.11 24.59 3.46
CA ARG A 220 22.80 25.23 3.34
C ARG A 220 22.97 26.74 3.51
N ARG A 221 22.75 27.51 2.44
CA ARG A 221 22.62 28.97 2.51
C ARG A 221 21.30 29.33 3.20
N THR A 222 21.33 29.52 4.51
CA THR A 222 20.36 30.39 5.20
C THR A 222 20.80 31.83 4.99
N GLY A 223 20.40 32.42 3.86
CA GLY A 223 20.55 33.84 3.57
C GLY A 223 19.21 34.53 3.72
N ALA A 224 19.00 35.19 4.86
CA ALA A 224 17.93 36.16 5.04
C ALA A 224 18.10 37.30 4.03
N ILE A 225 17.08 37.53 3.20
CA ILE A 225 16.95 38.75 2.39
C ILE A 225 15.65 39.43 2.80
N GLN A 226 15.81 40.57 3.46
CA GLN A 226 14.78 41.60 3.62
C GLN A 226 14.58 42.39 2.32
N ARG A 227 13.37 42.99 2.20
CA ARG A 227 12.84 43.96 1.20
C ARG A 227 12.25 43.34 -0.08
N ALA A 228 11.12 43.81 -0.64
CA ALA A 228 10.26 44.97 -0.38
C ALA A 228 8.80 44.67 -0.82
N ALA A 229 7.88 45.53 -0.39
CA ALA A 229 6.43 45.41 -0.54
C ALA A 229 5.88 45.60 -1.97
N ALA A 230 4.81 44.83 -2.29
CA ALA A 230 3.59 45.12 -3.09
C ALA A 230 3.17 43.92 -3.98
N PRO A 231 1.90 43.82 -4.42
CA PRO A 231 0.64 43.90 -3.68
C PRO A 231 -0.04 42.50 -3.57
N THR A 232 -1.00 42.42 -2.67
CA THR A 232 -1.76 41.25 -2.24
C THR A 232 -2.61 40.63 -3.36
N THR A 233 -2.31 39.39 -3.74
CA THR A 233 -3.25 38.44 -4.37
C THR A 233 -3.59 37.36 -3.34
N PRO A 234 -4.87 36.98 -3.16
CA PRO A 234 -5.24 36.03 -2.12
C PRO A 234 -4.73 34.63 -2.47
N THR A 235 -3.69 34.19 -1.78
CA THR A 235 -3.23 32.79 -1.81
C THR A 235 -4.28 31.93 -1.09
N VAL A 236 -4.94 31.07 -1.85
CA VAL A 236 -5.76 29.98 -1.32
C VAL A 236 -4.83 29.05 -0.56
N THR A 237 -4.97 29.04 0.77
CA THR A 237 -4.24 28.16 1.68
C THR A 237 -4.51 26.70 1.29
N ALA A 238 -3.48 26.00 0.82
CA ALA A 238 -3.54 24.55 0.67
C ALA A 238 -3.59 23.92 2.09
N PRO A 239 -4.37 22.86 2.30
CA PRO A 239 -4.43 22.21 3.60
C PRO A 239 -3.07 21.58 3.94
N ASP A 240 -2.61 21.83 5.15
CA ASP A 240 -1.48 21.14 5.79
C ASP A 240 -1.71 19.62 5.69
N ILE A 241 -0.90 18.95 4.87
CA ILE A 241 -0.80 17.50 4.91
C ILE A 241 0.26 17.20 5.97
N ASP A 242 -0.19 16.83 7.16
CA ASP A 242 0.63 16.38 8.29
C ASP A 242 1.78 15.47 7.83
N LEU A 243 3.02 15.96 8.00
CA LEU A 243 4.27 15.28 7.66
C LEU A 243 4.76 14.32 8.77
N LEU A 244 3.91 13.99 9.75
CA LEU A 244 4.31 13.28 10.98
C LEU A 244 3.86 11.81 11.07
N ASP A 245 3.23 11.26 10.03
CA ASP A 245 2.73 9.89 10.07
C ASP A 245 3.66 8.97 9.27
N GLY A 246 4.22 7.93 9.91
CA GLY A 246 5.07 6.89 9.32
C GLY A 246 4.40 6.03 8.22
N SER A 247 3.36 6.57 7.61
CA SER A 247 2.68 6.16 6.41
C SER A 247 3.64 6.10 5.21
N ARG A 248 3.46 5.08 4.37
CA ARG A 248 4.26 4.91 3.16
C ARG A 248 3.94 6.02 2.15
N ASP A 249 4.88 6.34 1.27
CA ASP A 249 4.66 7.35 0.24
C ASP A 249 3.50 6.99 -0.70
N SER A 250 3.27 5.70 -0.99
CA SER A 250 2.06 5.26 -1.70
C SER A 250 0.76 5.75 -1.04
N ASP A 251 0.70 5.72 0.29
CA ASP A 251 -0.49 6.13 1.05
C ASP A 251 -0.65 7.66 1.05
N ARG A 252 0.46 8.39 1.01
CA ARG A 252 0.47 9.85 0.87
C ARG A 252 -0.01 10.27 -0.52
N TYR A 253 0.48 9.60 -1.57
CA TYR A 253 0.03 9.82 -2.95
C TYR A 253 -1.45 9.53 -3.12
N MET A 254 -1.92 8.38 -2.61
CA MET A 254 -3.34 8.01 -2.66
C MET A 254 -4.22 9.02 -1.92
N ARG A 255 -3.80 9.52 -0.74
CA ARG A 255 -4.55 10.55 -0.01
C ARG A 255 -4.63 11.86 -0.80
N ALA A 256 -3.53 12.29 -1.41
CA ALA A 256 -3.52 13.50 -2.23
C ALA A 256 -4.44 13.38 -3.46
N LEU A 257 -4.40 12.25 -4.17
CA LEU A 257 -5.26 11.99 -5.32
C LEU A 257 -6.75 11.92 -4.93
N ARG A 258 -7.06 11.26 -3.81
CA ARG A 258 -8.43 11.21 -3.23
C ARG A 258 -8.96 12.61 -2.94
N ALA A 259 -8.18 13.43 -2.23
CA ALA A 259 -8.56 14.79 -1.87
C ALA A 259 -8.87 15.66 -3.09
N ALA A 260 -8.19 15.38 -4.22
CA ALA A 260 -8.39 16.09 -5.48
C ALA A 260 -9.50 15.54 -6.38
N LYS A 261 -10.24 14.52 -5.93
CA LYS A 261 -11.17 13.74 -6.76
C LYS A 261 -10.51 13.11 -8.00
N LEU A 262 -9.19 12.91 -7.95
CA LEU A 262 -8.42 12.14 -8.94
C LEU A 262 -8.32 10.65 -8.56
N GLY A 263 -9.22 10.22 -7.67
CA GLY A 263 -9.43 8.84 -7.28
C GLY A 263 -8.44 8.29 -6.25
N PRO A 264 -8.77 7.10 -5.77
CA PRO A 264 -7.86 5.97 -5.67
C PRO A 264 -8.49 4.82 -6.45
N PHE A 265 -8.79 5.03 -7.73
CA PHE A 265 -9.48 4.04 -8.56
C PHE A 265 -8.52 3.02 -9.18
N SER A 266 -7.35 2.84 -8.58
CA SER A 266 -6.28 1.99 -9.09
C SER A 266 -6.73 0.55 -9.36
N GLU A 267 -7.68 0.03 -8.58
CA GLU A 267 -8.24 -1.31 -8.71
C GLU A 267 -9.09 -1.53 -9.98
N VAL A 268 -9.76 -0.49 -10.48
CA VAL A 268 -10.75 -0.61 -11.57
C VAL A 268 -10.47 0.27 -12.78
N ARG A 269 -9.60 1.30 -12.65
CA ARG A 269 -9.30 2.26 -13.73
C ARG A 269 -8.80 1.54 -14.99
N THR A 270 -7.86 0.62 -14.84
CA THR A 270 -7.31 -0.15 -15.98
C THR A 270 -8.39 -0.96 -16.69
N ALA A 271 -9.28 -1.61 -15.94
CA ALA A 271 -10.39 -2.38 -16.51
C ALA A 271 -11.37 -1.48 -17.28
N VAL A 272 -11.64 -0.27 -16.78
CA VAL A 272 -12.45 0.70 -17.51
C VAL A 272 -11.74 1.20 -18.77
N PHE A 273 -10.42 1.39 -18.74
CA PHE A 273 -9.68 1.76 -19.94
C PHE A 273 -9.75 0.67 -21.03
N GLU A 274 -9.58 -0.59 -20.64
CA GLU A 274 -9.73 -1.73 -21.53
C GLU A 274 -11.16 -1.83 -22.10
N GLN A 275 -12.17 -1.54 -21.28
CA GLN A 275 -13.56 -1.53 -21.72
C GLN A 275 -13.87 -0.37 -22.69
N ILE A 276 -13.28 0.82 -22.48
CA ILE A 276 -13.36 1.93 -23.44
C ILE A 276 -12.81 1.51 -24.80
N ASP A 277 -11.63 0.89 -24.84
CA ASP A 277 -11.04 0.39 -26.10
C ASP A 277 -11.92 -0.69 -26.75
N LYS A 278 -12.57 -1.54 -25.95
CA LYS A 278 -13.51 -2.55 -26.46
C LYS A 278 -14.74 -1.91 -27.11
N ILE A 279 -15.40 -0.97 -26.42
CA ILE A 279 -16.58 -0.27 -26.94
C ILE A 279 -16.23 0.45 -28.24
N LEU A 280 -15.07 1.12 -28.28
CA LEU A 280 -14.65 1.82 -29.49
C LEU A 280 -14.34 0.88 -30.65
N LYS A 281 -13.90 -0.36 -30.43
CA LYS A 281 -13.74 -1.34 -31.51
C LYS A 281 -15.08 -1.81 -32.07
N GLU A 282 -16.12 -1.87 -31.23
CA GLU A 282 -17.43 -2.42 -31.58
C GLU A 282 -18.38 -1.35 -32.15
N ARG A 283 -18.27 -0.09 -31.70
CA ARG A 283 -19.25 0.99 -31.94
C ARG A 283 -18.58 2.31 -32.40
N VAL A 284 -17.57 2.20 -33.26
CA VAL A 284 -16.83 3.36 -33.83
C VAL A 284 -17.80 4.40 -34.40
N GLY A 285 -17.70 5.66 -33.97
CA GLY A 285 -18.51 6.77 -34.51
C GLY A 285 -19.98 6.76 -34.08
N GLU A 286 -20.44 5.73 -33.38
CA GLU A 286 -21.85 5.61 -32.95
C GLU A 286 -22.06 6.09 -31.51
N VAL A 287 -21.02 6.04 -30.67
CA VAL A 287 -21.09 6.36 -29.25
C VAL A 287 -20.66 7.82 -28.98
N SER A 288 -21.41 8.53 -28.14
CA SER A 288 -20.99 9.88 -27.70
C SER A 288 -19.90 9.79 -26.63
N ILE A 289 -19.15 10.87 -26.37
CA ILE A 289 -18.16 10.88 -25.29
C ILE A 289 -18.80 10.53 -23.94
N ARG A 290 -19.97 11.09 -23.66
CA ARG A 290 -20.73 10.81 -22.43
C ARG A 290 -21.10 9.33 -22.33
N ASP A 291 -21.66 8.78 -23.39
CA ASP A 291 -22.11 7.39 -23.41
C ASP A 291 -20.92 6.44 -23.34
N LEU A 292 -19.80 6.76 -23.99
CA LEU A 292 -18.58 5.96 -23.93
C LEU A 292 -18.08 5.79 -22.50
N ILE A 293 -18.02 6.88 -21.73
CA ILE A 293 -17.60 6.85 -20.32
C ILE A 293 -18.64 6.11 -19.47
N SER A 294 -19.94 6.38 -19.69
CA SER A 294 -21.01 5.76 -18.89
C SER A 294 -21.08 4.26 -19.13
N ASP A 295 -21.17 3.84 -20.39
CA ASP A 295 -21.27 2.45 -20.83
C ASP A 295 -20.04 1.67 -20.36
N ALA A 296 -18.82 2.22 -20.51
CA ALA A 296 -17.61 1.52 -20.06
C ALA A 296 -17.60 1.25 -18.55
N VAL A 297 -18.02 2.24 -17.74
CA VAL A 297 -18.09 2.07 -16.29
C VAL A 297 -19.22 1.11 -15.90
N ASP A 298 -20.38 1.21 -16.54
CA ASP A 298 -21.54 0.35 -16.23
C ASP A 298 -21.29 -1.11 -16.65
N ASP A 299 -20.58 -1.35 -17.74
CA ASP A 299 -20.17 -2.69 -18.19
C ASP A 299 -19.15 -3.33 -17.23
N VAL A 300 -18.14 -2.57 -16.79
CA VAL A 300 -17.15 -3.05 -15.81
C VAL A 300 -17.83 -3.32 -14.47
N ARG A 301 -18.73 -2.43 -14.04
CA ARG A 301 -19.56 -2.63 -12.85
C ARG A 301 -20.36 -3.92 -12.96
N SER A 302 -21.09 -4.11 -14.06
CA SER A 302 -21.93 -5.29 -14.29
C SER A 302 -21.10 -6.57 -14.30
N SER A 303 -19.90 -6.52 -14.90
CA SER A 303 -18.96 -7.64 -14.93
C SER A 303 -18.46 -8.02 -13.53
N ILE A 304 -18.13 -7.02 -12.70
CA ILE A 304 -17.72 -7.22 -11.30
C ILE A 304 -18.89 -7.76 -10.45
N GLU A 305 -20.08 -7.18 -10.59
CA GLU A 305 -21.28 -7.61 -9.86
C GLU A 305 -21.68 -9.05 -10.23
N LYS A 306 -21.63 -9.40 -11.52
CA LYS A 306 -21.86 -10.77 -11.99
C LYS A 306 -20.83 -11.75 -11.44
N ALA A 307 -19.54 -11.44 -11.54
CA ALA A 307 -18.49 -12.31 -11.02
C ALA A 307 -18.62 -12.52 -9.50
N ARG A 308 -19.01 -11.47 -8.76
CA ARG A 308 -19.30 -11.53 -7.33
C ARG A 308 -20.50 -12.43 -7.02
N ALA A 309 -21.59 -12.33 -7.79
CA ALA A 309 -22.76 -13.20 -7.65
C ALA A 309 -22.40 -14.68 -7.91
N GLU A 310 -21.42 -14.93 -8.78
CA GLU A 310 -20.87 -16.26 -9.09
C GLU A 310 -19.77 -16.72 -8.10
N GLY A 311 -19.54 -15.98 -7.00
CA GLY A 311 -18.56 -16.34 -5.96
C GLY A 311 -17.09 -16.18 -6.39
N ARG A 312 -16.81 -15.53 -7.52
CA ARG A 312 -15.44 -15.32 -8.02
C ARG A 312 -14.87 -14.01 -7.46
N GLN A 313 -13.65 -14.05 -6.95
CA GLN A 313 -12.87 -12.83 -6.67
C GLN A 313 -12.42 -12.24 -8.00
N TYR A 314 -13.07 -11.16 -8.45
CA TYR A 314 -12.75 -10.49 -9.71
C TYR A 314 -12.16 -9.11 -9.46
N LEU A 315 -10.95 -8.88 -10.00
CA LEU A 315 -10.15 -7.63 -10.17
C LEU A 315 -9.94 -6.70 -8.96
N VAL A 316 -10.82 -6.69 -7.97
CA VAL A 316 -10.87 -5.74 -6.86
C VAL A 316 -10.48 -6.47 -5.58
N ARG A 317 -9.30 -6.15 -5.05
CA ARG A 317 -8.80 -6.73 -3.80
C ARG A 317 -9.48 -6.14 -2.57
N SER A 318 -9.94 -4.88 -2.65
CA SER A 318 -10.65 -4.27 -1.54
C SER A 318 -12.05 -4.89 -1.35
N LEU A 319 -12.26 -5.42 -0.15
CA LEU A 319 -13.51 -5.98 0.38
C LEU A 319 -14.65 -4.95 0.50
N THR A 320 -14.49 -3.71 0.03
CA THR A 320 -15.54 -2.70 0.14
C THR A 320 -16.68 -3.02 -0.82
N ARG A 321 -17.84 -3.37 -0.27
CA ARG A 321 -19.03 -3.81 -1.00
C ARG A 321 -19.49 -2.83 -2.09
N ASN A 322 -19.20 -1.53 -1.97
CA ASN A 322 -19.67 -0.49 -2.88
C ASN A 322 -18.53 0.40 -3.38
N LEU A 323 -17.96 0.07 -4.54
CA LEU A 323 -17.08 1.01 -5.26
C LEU A 323 -17.89 2.27 -5.66
N PRO A 324 -17.33 3.48 -5.55
CA PRO A 324 -18.08 4.70 -5.84
C PRO A 324 -18.10 4.98 -7.35
N TRP A 325 -18.88 4.19 -8.10
CA TRP A 325 -19.00 4.25 -9.56
C TRP A 325 -19.30 5.65 -10.12
N GLY A 326 -20.16 6.42 -9.44
CA GLY A 326 -20.44 7.80 -9.84
C GLY A 326 -19.22 8.72 -9.75
N ALA A 327 -18.38 8.52 -8.72
CA ALA A 327 -17.12 9.26 -8.58
C ALA A 327 -16.08 8.81 -9.62
N LEU A 328 -16.11 7.54 -10.03
CA LEU A 328 -15.27 7.03 -11.13
C LEU A 328 -15.64 7.64 -12.48
N LYS A 329 -16.94 7.77 -12.79
CA LYS A 329 -17.40 8.48 -14.00
C LYS A 329 -16.93 9.94 -13.99
N ALA A 330 -17.13 10.63 -12.87
CA ALA A 330 -16.67 12.02 -12.72
C ALA A 330 -15.16 12.16 -12.86
N PHE A 331 -14.40 11.22 -12.31
CA PHE A 331 -12.95 11.15 -12.44
C PHE A 331 -12.49 11.05 -13.90
N LEU A 332 -13.09 10.15 -14.69
CA LEU A 332 -12.75 10.00 -16.11
C LEU A 332 -13.06 11.27 -16.91
N VAL A 333 -14.21 11.89 -16.65
CA VAL A 333 -14.55 13.19 -17.26
C VAL A 333 -13.52 14.25 -16.90
N ILE A 334 -13.08 14.33 -15.63
CA ILE A 334 -12.04 15.27 -15.20
C ILE A 334 -10.73 15.05 -15.97
N LEU A 335 -10.27 13.80 -16.08
CA LEU A 335 -9.03 13.50 -16.81
C LEU A 335 -9.14 13.84 -18.29
N MET A 336 -10.23 13.43 -18.95
CA MET A 336 -10.46 13.70 -20.38
C MET A 336 -10.81 15.16 -20.68
N THR A 337 -11.19 15.94 -19.67
CA THR A 337 -11.33 17.40 -19.79
C THR A 337 -9.96 18.07 -19.74
N ARG A 338 -9.05 17.59 -18.90
CA ARG A 338 -7.68 18.13 -18.79
C ARG A 338 -6.84 17.78 -20.00
N GLN A 339 -7.01 16.58 -20.53
CA GLN A 339 -6.23 16.06 -21.65
C GLN A 339 -7.11 15.86 -22.89
N PRO A 340 -6.88 16.61 -23.99
CA PRO A 340 -7.64 16.47 -25.23
C PRO A 340 -7.21 15.19 -25.98
N ILE A 341 -7.80 14.06 -25.61
CA ILE A 341 -7.46 12.74 -26.16
C ILE A 341 -8.52 12.17 -27.11
N VAL A 342 -9.67 12.82 -27.23
CA VAL A 342 -10.80 12.31 -28.02
C VAL A 342 -10.71 12.84 -29.44
N VAL A 343 -10.77 11.94 -30.42
CA VAL A 343 -10.92 12.29 -31.84
C VAL A 343 -12.37 12.05 -32.25
N THR A 344 -13.04 13.11 -32.69
CA THR A 344 -14.45 13.03 -33.11
C THR A 344 -14.58 12.38 -34.49
N ASP A 345 -15.81 12.05 -34.88
CA ASP A 345 -16.18 11.64 -36.24
C ASP A 345 -15.77 12.66 -37.30
N ASP A 346 -15.83 13.95 -36.98
CA ASP A 346 -15.33 15.05 -37.83
C ASP A 346 -13.79 15.14 -37.88
N GLY A 347 -13.07 14.31 -37.12
CA GLY A 347 -11.61 14.28 -37.07
C GLY A 347 -10.97 15.31 -36.14
N GLU A 348 -11.78 16.09 -35.38
CA GLU A 348 -11.28 17.08 -34.43
C GLU A 348 -10.78 16.41 -33.14
N ILE A 349 -9.71 16.95 -32.56
CA ILE A 349 -9.23 16.54 -31.23
C ILE A 349 -9.88 17.46 -30.18
N VAL A 350 -10.71 16.89 -29.31
CA VAL A 350 -11.52 17.64 -28.34
C VAL A 350 -11.30 17.17 -26.89
N ARG A 351 -11.64 18.05 -25.95
CA ARG A 351 -11.73 17.75 -24.51
C ARG A 351 -13.13 17.23 -24.18
N ALA A 352 -13.25 16.39 -23.16
CA ALA A 352 -14.54 15.89 -22.67
C ALA A 352 -15.31 16.92 -21.80
N ASP A 353 -15.35 18.19 -22.22
CA ASP A 353 -16.09 19.25 -21.53
C ASP A 353 -17.58 19.26 -21.93
N TRP A 354 -18.37 20.09 -21.23
CA TRP A 354 -19.81 20.21 -21.44
C TRP A 354 -20.24 20.51 -22.88
N THR A 355 -19.38 21.13 -23.68
CA THR A 355 -19.68 21.47 -25.08
C THR A 355 -19.48 20.30 -26.03
N ASN A 356 -18.59 19.37 -25.67
CA ASN A 356 -18.18 18.25 -26.52
C ASN A 356 -18.76 16.90 -26.07
N LEU A 357 -19.33 16.79 -24.87
CA LEU A 357 -19.83 15.51 -24.32
C LEU A 357 -20.83 14.76 -25.22
N SER A 358 -21.57 15.47 -26.08
CA SER A 358 -22.53 14.88 -27.04
C SER A 358 -21.93 14.52 -28.39
N LYS A 359 -20.70 14.96 -28.71
CA LYS A 359 -20.03 14.62 -29.97
C LYS A 359 -19.74 13.11 -30.02
N LYS A 360 -19.77 12.55 -31.22
CA LYS A 360 -19.47 11.13 -31.46
C LYS A 360 -17.97 10.90 -31.47
N VAL A 361 -17.56 9.74 -30.96
CA VAL A 361 -16.14 9.37 -30.84
C VAL A 361 -15.77 8.45 -31.99
N ALA A 362 -14.87 8.89 -32.86
CA ALA A 362 -14.28 8.01 -33.86
C ALA A 362 -13.17 7.16 -33.25
N ARG A 363 -12.28 7.77 -32.47
CA ARG A 363 -11.16 7.09 -31.82
C ARG A 363 -10.60 7.93 -30.68
N LEU A 364 -9.69 7.34 -29.91
CA LEU A 364 -8.83 8.07 -29.00
C LEU A 364 -7.43 8.24 -29.62
N LEU A 365 -6.65 9.18 -29.11
CA LEU A 365 -5.25 9.31 -29.48
C LEU A 365 -4.46 8.03 -29.15
N PRO A 366 -3.38 7.73 -29.89
CA PRO A 366 -2.43 6.70 -29.47
C PRO A 366 -1.93 7.00 -28.05
N ASP A 367 -1.69 5.94 -27.28
CA ASP A 367 -1.19 6.03 -25.90
C ASP A 367 -2.09 6.85 -24.95
N TRP A 368 -3.37 7.05 -25.28
CA TRP A 368 -4.29 7.87 -24.48
C TRP A 368 -4.32 7.48 -22.99
N GLN A 369 -4.19 6.18 -22.68
CA GLN A 369 -4.14 5.70 -21.30
C GLN A 369 -2.92 6.26 -20.55
N ILE A 370 -1.75 6.30 -21.21
CA ILE A 370 -0.52 6.89 -20.66
C ILE A 370 -0.70 8.39 -20.47
N ILE A 371 -1.33 9.07 -21.44
CA ILE A 371 -1.64 10.51 -21.36
C ILE A 371 -2.52 10.80 -20.13
N LEU A 372 -3.59 10.03 -19.92
CA LEU A 372 -4.48 10.22 -18.77
C LEU A 372 -3.81 9.87 -17.44
N ASP A 373 -2.99 8.81 -17.39
CA ASP A 373 -2.27 8.45 -16.16
C ASP A 373 -1.18 9.48 -15.82
N SER A 374 -0.60 10.15 -16.82
CA SER A 374 0.39 11.21 -16.63
C SER A 374 -0.15 12.40 -15.83
N GLU A 375 -1.44 12.72 -15.96
CA GLU A 375 -2.11 13.75 -15.18
C GLU A 375 -2.08 13.48 -13.67
N LEU A 376 -2.07 12.20 -13.27
CA LEU A 376 -2.00 11.82 -11.87
C LEU A 376 -0.63 12.14 -11.29
N ILE A 377 0.44 11.87 -12.05
CA ILE A 377 1.82 12.20 -11.64
C ILE A 377 2.04 13.72 -11.68
N VAL A 378 1.59 14.41 -12.73
CA VAL A 378 1.65 15.88 -12.84
C VAL A 378 0.96 16.53 -11.64
N PHE A 379 -0.21 16.02 -11.25
CA PHE A 379 -0.92 16.52 -10.08
C PHE A 379 -0.12 16.34 -8.79
N LEU A 380 0.51 15.17 -8.58
CA LEU A 380 1.35 14.93 -7.40
C LEU A 380 2.53 15.90 -7.36
N ILE A 381 3.25 16.09 -8.47
CA ILE A 381 4.37 17.04 -8.54
C ILE A 381 3.88 18.47 -8.27
N ALA A 382 2.73 18.87 -8.85
CA ALA A 382 2.13 20.19 -8.62
C ALA A 382 1.68 20.41 -7.16
N LYS A 383 1.45 19.34 -6.40
CA LYS A 383 1.17 19.38 -4.96
C LYS A 383 2.42 19.34 -4.08
N GLY A 384 3.61 19.38 -4.69
CA GLY A 384 4.89 19.42 -3.97
C GLY A 384 5.40 18.04 -3.56
N PHE A 385 4.84 16.95 -4.10
CA PHE A 385 5.44 15.63 -3.91
C PHE A 385 6.70 15.51 -4.75
N GLU A 386 7.80 15.14 -4.11
CA GLU A 386 9.04 14.82 -4.81
C GLU A 386 8.91 13.44 -5.47
N ILE A 387 8.94 13.41 -6.80
CA ILE A 387 8.92 12.17 -7.58
C ILE A 387 10.32 11.99 -8.17
N ASN A 388 11.06 11.00 -7.69
CA ASN A 388 12.42 10.68 -8.14
C ASN A 388 12.53 9.22 -8.59
N SER A 389 13.72 8.78 -9.01
CA SER A 389 13.99 7.41 -9.49
C SER A 389 13.74 6.28 -8.46
N TYR A 390 13.35 6.61 -7.23
CA TYR A 390 12.99 5.65 -6.20
C TYR A 390 11.49 5.59 -5.93
N SER A 391 10.72 6.48 -6.58
CA SER A 391 9.28 6.62 -6.37
C SER A 391 8.47 5.58 -7.14
N ASP A 392 9.09 4.82 -8.05
CA ASP A 392 8.41 4.00 -9.06
C ASP A 392 7.53 2.92 -8.44
N GLU A 393 8.00 2.23 -7.40
CA GLU A 393 7.21 1.20 -6.68
C GLU A 393 6.05 1.82 -5.89
N GLU A 394 6.27 2.99 -5.29
CA GLU A 394 5.28 3.69 -4.48
C GLU A 394 4.20 4.34 -5.37
N LEU A 395 4.60 4.88 -6.52
CA LEU A 395 3.70 5.29 -7.60
C LEU A 395 2.95 4.10 -8.18
N ALA A 396 3.60 2.96 -8.42
CA ALA A 396 2.92 1.78 -8.93
C ALA A 396 1.88 1.25 -7.94
N GLY A 397 2.19 1.30 -6.65
CA GLY A 397 1.23 1.05 -5.58
C GLY A 397 0.05 2.01 -5.61
N ALA A 398 0.31 3.32 -5.68
CA ALA A 398 -0.74 4.35 -5.64
C ALA A 398 -1.61 4.37 -6.90
N LEU A 399 -1.02 4.17 -8.09
CA LEU A 399 -1.69 4.33 -9.38
C LEU A 399 -2.33 3.04 -9.87
N TYR A 400 -1.79 1.86 -9.54
CA TYR A 400 -2.20 0.57 -10.13
C TYR A 400 -2.49 -0.53 -9.09
N ASP A 401 -2.50 -0.21 -7.78
CA ASP A 401 -2.71 -1.18 -6.70
C ASP A 401 -1.74 -2.38 -6.77
N SER A 402 -0.57 -2.14 -7.37
CA SER A 402 0.40 -3.18 -7.64
C SER A 402 1.79 -2.57 -7.75
N ARG A 403 2.63 -2.85 -6.75
CA ARG A 403 4.06 -2.51 -6.76
C ARG A 403 4.84 -3.23 -7.86
N ARG A 404 4.24 -4.22 -8.54
CA ARG A 404 4.86 -4.91 -9.68
C ARG A 404 4.65 -4.18 -11.00
N SER A 405 3.77 -3.17 -11.04
CA SER A 405 3.44 -2.42 -12.25
C SER A 405 4.42 -1.26 -12.52
N VAL A 406 5.68 -1.40 -12.10
CA VAL A 406 6.74 -0.38 -12.27
C VAL A 406 6.94 -0.01 -13.74
N ALA A 407 6.93 -1.00 -14.64
CA ALA A 407 7.08 -0.73 -16.08
C ALA A 407 6.00 0.22 -16.65
N LYS A 408 4.77 0.21 -16.10
CA LYS A 408 3.73 1.18 -16.50
C LYS A 408 4.06 2.58 -16.00
N VAL A 409 4.54 2.70 -14.77
CA VAL A 409 4.99 4.00 -14.21
C VAL A 409 6.15 4.55 -15.02
N GLU A 410 7.14 3.71 -15.36
CA GLU A 410 8.28 4.10 -16.20
C GLU A 410 7.83 4.60 -17.58
N GLN A 411 6.82 3.97 -18.20
CA GLN A 411 6.23 4.45 -19.47
C GLN A 411 5.59 5.83 -19.31
N VAL A 412 4.86 6.08 -18.21
CA VAL A 412 4.25 7.39 -17.94
C VAL A 412 5.32 8.46 -17.68
N ILE A 413 6.36 8.14 -16.91
CA ILE A 413 7.49 9.06 -16.66
C ILE A 413 8.24 9.35 -17.97
N ALA A 414 8.50 8.34 -18.79
CA ALA A 414 9.15 8.49 -20.08
C ALA A 414 8.33 9.40 -21.01
N TYR A 415 7.00 9.24 -21.03
CA TYR A 415 6.11 10.14 -21.74
C TYR A 415 6.22 11.58 -21.25
N LEU A 416 6.15 11.82 -19.92
CA LEU A 416 6.26 13.16 -19.33
C LEU A 416 7.57 13.88 -19.68
N LEU A 417 8.69 13.13 -19.72
CA LEU A 417 9.99 13.66 -20.10
C LEU A 417 10.08 13.92 -21.61
N LYS A 418 9.60 12.98 -22.43
CA LYS A 418 9.62 13.09 -23.89
C LYS A 418 8.81 14.28 -24.40
N GLU A 419 7.63 14.50 -23.82
CA GLU A 419 6.76 15.62 -24.21
C GLU A 419 7.17 16.96 -23.57
N GLY A 420 8.25 16.98 -22.78
CA GLY A 420 8.74 18.19 -22.12
C GLY A 420 7.75 18.77 -21.09
N ILE A 421 6.86 17.92 -20.55
CA ILE A 421 5.95 18.28 -19.46
C ILE A 421 6.75 18.36 -18.15
N CYS A 422 7.61 17.36 -17.95
CA CYS A 422 8.58 17.31 -16.86
C CYS A 422 10.01 17.36 -17.38
N GLU A 423 10.92 17.82 -16.53
CA GLU A 423 12.36 17.67 -16.68
C GLU A 423 12.95 16.94 -15.46
N LEU A 424 14.13 16.34 -15.65
CA LEU A 424 14.91 15.78 -14.55
C LEU A 424 15.76 16.90 -13.94
N SER A 425 15.55 17.14 -12.65
CA SER A 425 16.44 17.98 -11.87
C SER A 425 17.79 17.30 -11.63
N PRO A 426 18.84 18.05 -11.21
CA PRO A 426 20.13 17.46 -10.84
C PRO A 426 20.06 16.43 -9.72
N GLU A 427 18.99 16.43 -8.92
CA GLU A 427 18.73 15.50 -7.82
C GLU A 427 17.98 14.24 -8.30
N TYR A 428 17.84 14.05 -9.62
CA TYR A 428 17.07 12.96 -10.24
C TYR A 428 15.59 12.95 -9.85
N SER A 429 15.04 14.12 -9.51
CA SER A 429 13.62 14.33 -9.28
C SER A 429 12.95 15.00 -10.49
N LEU A 430 11.72 14.59 -10.80
CA LEU A 430 10.89 15.21 -11.82
C LEU A 430 10.41 16.58 -11.35
N ARG A 431 10.55 17.58 -12.23
CA ARG A 431 10.01 18.94 -12.03
C ARG A 431 9.16 19.32 -13.23
N LEU A 432 8.04 20.01 -12.99
CA LEU A 432 7.19 20.52 -14.07
C LEU A 432 7.90 21.67 -14.79
N VAL A 433 8.09 21.55 -16.10
CA VAL A 433 8.71 22.58 -16.95
C VAL A 433 7.70 23.68 -17.30
N ARG A 434 6.43 23.29 -17.39
CA ARG A 434 5.31 24.18 -17.73
C ARG A 434 4.15 23.89 -16.78
N THR A 435 3.71 24.90 -16.02
CA THR A 435 2.37 24.88 -15.45
C THR A 435 1.39 24.88 -16.62
N SER A 436 0.73 23.74 -16.85
CA SER A 436 -0.28 23.51 -17.87
C SER A 436 -1.42 24.52 -17.75
N GLY A 437 -1.26 25.65 -18.45
CA GLY A 437 -2.21 26.76 -18.50
C GLY A 437 -1.95 27.77 -19.62
N GLN A 438 -0.86 27.63 -20.40
CA GLN A 438 -0.59 28.43 -21.58
C GLN A 438 -0.32 27.51 -22.77
N HIS A 439 -1.38 26.92 -23.32
CA HIS A 439 -1.40 26.64 -24.74
C HIS A 439 -2.12 27.81 -25.41
N SER A 440 -1.33 28.63 -26.10
CA SER A 440 -1.81 29.63 -27.04
C SER A 440 -2.83 28.98 -27.98
N ALA A 441 -3.95 29.68 -28.15
CA ALA A 441 -4.98 29.40 -29.14
C ALA A 441 -4.41 29.36 -30.56
#